data_AF-A0A4Q2LIV9-F1
#
_entry.id   AF-A0A4Q2LIV9-F1
#
_cell.length_a   1.000
_cell.length_b   1.000
_cell.length_c   1.000
_cell.angle_alpha   90.00
_cell.angle_beta   90.00
_cell.angle_gamma   90.00
#
_symmetry.space_group_name_H-M   'P 1'
#
loop_
_entity.id
_entity.type
_entity.pdbx_description
1 polymer ?
#
loop_
_entity_poly.entity_id
_entity_poly.type
_entity_poly.pdbx_seq_one_letter_code
_entity_poly.pdbx_strand_id
1 'polypeptide(L)'
;MFRSNDDQTLKFRLVNAYAPDDRDFLEDEYDVSLYDLDDNKLIMSGDYYHNKIHVRINGFFKALDYYDIAYDVETVRVNSDHY
;
A
#
# COMPACT_ATOMS: atom_id res chain seq x y z
N MET A 1 -27.62 -4.71 13.45
CA MET A 1 -27.84 -3.54 12.60
C MET A 1 -26.74 -3.59 11.54
N PHE A 2 -27.04 -4.15 10.37
CA PHE A 2 -26.09 -4.22 9.26
C PHE A 2 -26.15 -2.87 8.53
N ARG A 3 -25.03 -2.17 8.39
CA ARG A 3 -24.95 -0.96 7.57
C ARG A 3 -25.26 -1.33 6.11
N SER A 4 -26.03 -0.50 5.41
CA SER A 4 -26.30 -0.66 3.99
C SER A 4 -25.00 -0.64 3.19
N ASN A 5 -24.89 -1.53 2.20
CA ASN A 5 -23.83 -1.58 1.19
C ASN A 5 -23.99 -0.43 0.19
N ASP A 6 -23.99 0.81 0.66
CA ASP A 6 -23.87 1.96 -0.23
C ASP A 6 -22.39 2.10 -0.61
N ASP A 7 -21.99 1.55 -1.77
CA ASP A 7 -20.77 1.84 -2.54
C ASP A 7 -19.59 2.46 -1.76
N GLN A 8 -19.18 1.86 -0.64
CA GLN A 8 -18.04 2.37 0.13
C GLN A 8 -16.76 1.91 -0.54
N THR A 9 -16.24 2.75 -1.43
CA THR A 9 -14.86 2.65 -1.91
C THR A 9 -13.93 2.84 -0.71
N LEU A 10 -13.21 1.77 -0.33
CA LEU A 10 -12.19 1.83 0.72
C LEU A 10 -11.05 2.73 0.31
N LYS A 11 -10.50 3.52 1.23
CA LYS A 11 -9.43 4.46 0.90
C LYS A 11 -8.11 4.06 1.56
N PHE A 12 -7.07 3.94 0.75
CA PHE A 12 -5.74 3.57 1.23
C PHE A 12 -4.69 4.59 0.84
N ARG A 13 -3.65 4.70 1.68
CA ARG A 13 -2.41 5.41 1.36
C ARG A 13 -1.24 4.44 1.36
N LEU A 14 -0.54 4.40 0.24
CA LEU A 14 0.72 3.69 0.11
C LEU A 14 1.88 4.70 0.19
N VAL A 15 2.70 4.59 1.23
CA VAL A 15 3.86 5.45 1.44
C VAL A 15 5.12 4.72 0.97
N ASN A 16 5.99 5.43 0.27
CA ASN A 16 7.23 4.94 -0.36
C ASN A 16 6.99 3.86 -1.43
N ALA A 17 5.89 3.98 -2.19
CA ALA A 17 5.58 3.03 -3.24
C ALA A 17 6.52 3.13 -4.45
N TYR A 18 6.92 1.96 -4.95
CA TYR A 18 7.76 1.78 -6.14
C TYR A 18 7.08 2.25 -7.44
N ALA A 19 7.86 2.83 -8.38
CA ALA A 19 7.52 2.87 -9.81
C ALA A 19 8.32 1.78 -10.54
N PRO A 20 7.67 0.89 -11.30
CA PRO A 20 8.33 -0.22 -12.00
C PRO A 20 9.32 0.10 -13.11
N ASP A 21 9.57 1.38 -13.42
CA ASP A 21 10.41 1.77 -14.55
C ASP A 21 11.87 2.10 -14.20
N ASP A 22 12.22 2.30 -12.93
CA ASP A 22 13.61 2.54 -12.53
C ASP A 22 14.26 1.19 -12.17
N ARG A 23 14.77 0.51 -13.21
CA ARG A 23 15.43 -0.81 -13.11
C ARG A 23 16.90 -0.75 -12.66
N ASP A 24 17.43 0.44 -12.43
CA ASP A 24 18.87 0.64 -12.19
C ASP A 24 19.20 1.14 -10.78
N PHE A 25 18.21 1.26 -9.89
CA PHE A 25 18.47 1.54 -8.48
C PHE A 25 18.35 0.26 -7.65
N LEU A 26 19.50 -0.04 -7.06
CA LEU A 26 19.90 -1.15 -6.22
C LEU A 26 18.82 -1.59 -5.22
N GLU A 27 19.03 -2.82 -4.76
CA GLU A 27 18.40 -3.54 -3.64
C GLU A 27 18.46 -2.81 -2.29
N ASP A 28 18.44 -1.47 -2.30
CA ASP A 28 18.47 -0.62 -1.12
C ASP A 28 17.16 -0.82 -0.34
N GLU A 29 17.29 -0.72 0.98
CA GLU A 29 16.27 -1.04 1.98
C GLU A 29 15.07 -0.07 1.90
N TYR A 30 14.17 -0.30 0.95
CA TYR A 30 12.97 0.52 0.82
C TYR A 30 11.86 -0.01 1.72
N ASP A 31 11.58 0.74 2.77
CA ASP A 31 10.41 0.58 3.64
C ASP A 31 9.15 1.07 2.94
N VAL A 32 8.11 0.22 2.88
CA VAL A 32 6.79 0.56 2.37
C VAL A 32 5.78 0.42 3.49
N SER A 33 4.85 1.37 3.60
CA SER A 33 3.75 1.31 4.56
C SER A 33 2.41 1.49 3.86
N LEU A 34 1.42 0.68 4.23
CA LEU A 34 0.03 0.77 3.80
C LEU A 34 -0.84 1.25 4.95
N TYR A 35 -1.58 2.32 4.73
CA TYR A 35 -2.53 2.89 5.67
C TYR A 35 -3.96 2.76 5.15
N ASP A 36 -4.89 2.44 6.05
CA ASP A 36 -6.33 2.67 5.90
C ASP A 36 -6.62 4.13 6.24
N LEU A 37 -7.17 4.88 5.29
CA LEU A 37 -7.50 6.30 5.46
C LEU A 37 -8.88 6.52 6.08
N ASP A 38 -9.79 5.55 5.97
CA ASP A 38 -11.11 5.65 6.57
C ASP A 38 -11.01 5.53 8.10
N ASP A 39 -10.12 4.66 8.56
CA ASP A 39 -9.86 4.44 9.99
C ASP A 39 -8.57 5.12 10.52
N ASN A 40 -7.78 5.73 9.63
CA ASN A 40 -6.45 6.29 9.93
C ASN A 40 -5.53 5.28 10.65
N LYS A 41 -5.45 4.05 10.14
CA LYS A 41 -4.69 2.94 10.74
C LYS A 41 -3.59 2.45 9.82
N LEU A 42 -2.43 2.12 10.41
CA LEU A 42 -1.40 1.35 9.72
C LEU A 42 -1.85 -0.11 9.58
N ILE A 43 -1.93 -0.61 8.35
CA ILE A 43 -2.29 -2.00 8.05
C ILE A 43 -1.02 -2.86 7.99
N MET A 44 -0.04 -2.42 7.21
CA MET A 44 1.20 -3.15 6.97
C MET A 44 2.37 -2.18 6.82
N SER A 45 3.53 -2.55 7.34
CA SER A 45 4.79 -1.85 7.09
C SER A 45 5.95 -2.85 7.10
N GLY A 46 6.99 -2.54 6.34
CA GLY A 46 8.24 -3.31 6.35
C GLY A 46 9.06 -3.00 5.11
N ASP A 47 10.12 -3.77 4.91
CA ASP A 47 11.07 -3.58 3.82
C ASP A 47 10.90 -4.62 2.69
N TYR A 48 11.62 -4.38 1.60
CA TYR A 48 11.78 -5.34 0.51
C TYR A 48 12.53 -6.61 0.95
N TYR A 49 13.67 -6.48 1.65
CA TYR A 49 14.64 -7.54 1.85
C TYR A 49 14.22 -8.60 2.88
N HIS A 50 13.76 -8.20 4.07
CA HIS A 50 13.39 -9.09 5.17
C HIS A 50 11.96 -9.58 5.08
N ASN A 51 11.04 -8.74 4.60
CA ASN A 51 9.60 -9.02 4.69
C ASN A 51 8.88 -9.16 3.34
N LYS A 52 9.55 -8.82 2.24
CA LYS A 52 8.95 -8.74 0.91
C LYS A 52 7.65 -7.94 0.94
N ILE A 53 7.67 -6.78 1.61
CA ILE A 53 6.48 -5.99 1.94
C ILE A 53 5.60 -5.70 0.72
N HIS A 54 6.22 -5.40 -0.42
CA HIS A 54 5.58 -5.15 -1.70
C HIS A 54 4.73 -6.34 -2.19
N VAL A 55 5.20 -7.59 -1.98
CA VAL A 55 4.44 -8.79 -2.34
C VAL A 55 3.20 -8.91 -1.46
N ARG A 56 3.33 -8.62 -0.17
CA ARG A 56 2.21 -8.71 0.79
C ARG A 56 1.14 -7.66 0.48
N ILE A 57 1.55 -6.43 0.23
CA ILE A 57 0.66 -5.33 -0.16
C ILE A 57 -0.04 -5.65 -1.50
N ASN A 58 0.69 -6.18 -2.49
CA ASN A 58 0.08 -6.64 -3.75
C ASN A 58 -0.93 -7.77 -3.51
N GLY A 59 -0.61 -8.74 -2.64
CA GLY A 59 -1.54 -9.80 -2.26
C GLY A 59 -2.81 -9.29 -1.58
N PHE A 60 -2.70 -8.24 -0.77
CA PHE A 60 -3.85 -7.59 -0.15
C PHE A 60 -4.79 -6.98 -1.20
N PHE A 61 -4.28 -6.18 -2.15
CA PHE A 61 -5.12 -5.60 -3.20
C PHE A 61 -5.73 -6.64 -4.12
N LYS A 62 -4.98 -7.69 -4.48
CA LYS A 62 -5.53 -8.84 -5.24
C LYS A 62 -6.67 -9.54 -4.50
N ALA A 63 -6.62 -9.61 -3.17
CA ALA A 63 -7.72 -10.17 -2.39
C ALA A 63 -8.95 -9.25 -2.45
N LEU A 64 -8.78 -7.92 -2.37
CA LEU A 64 -9.88 -6.97 -2.56
C LEU A 64 -10.51 -7.11 -3.96
N ASP A 65 -9.67 -7.21 -5.00
CA ASP A 65 -10.13 -7.45 -6.38
C ASP A 65 -10.91 -8.77 -6.48
N TYR A 66 -10.42 -9.85 -5.84
CA TYR A 66 -11.08 -11.16 -5.86
C TYR A 66 -12.48 -11.14 -5.21
N TYR A 67 -12.71 -10.25 -4.25
CA TYR A 67 -14.00 -10.10 -3.57
C TYR A 67 -14.87 -8.98 -4.17
N ASP A 68 -14.50 -8.42 -5.32
CA ASP A 68 -15.18 -7.28 -5.97
C ASP A 68 -15.37 -6.07 -5.02
N ILE A 69 -14.40 -5.84 -4.13
CA ILE A 69 -14.43 -4.70 -3.19
C ILE A 69 -13.79 -3.49 -3.88
N ALA A 70 -14.54 -2.41 -4.03
CA ALA A 70 -14.01 -1.16 -4.58
C ALA A 70 -13.04 -0.48 -3.60
N TYR A 71 -11.91 0.00 -4.11
CA TYR A 71 -10.94 0.78 -3.34
C TYR A 71 -10.26 1.85 -4.19
N ASP A 72 -9.75 2.86 -3.49
CA ASP A 72 -8.91 3.93 -4.03
C ASP A 72 -7.57 3.93 -3.29
N VAL A 73 -6.49 4.19 -4.01
CA VAL A 73 -5.13 4.18 -3.45
C VAL A 73 -4.42 5.47 -3.83
N GLU A 74 -4.11 6.28 -2.84
CA GLU A 74 -3.14 7.36 -3.01
C GLU A 74 -1.72 6.84 -2.75
N THR A 75 -0.78 7.27 -3.59
CA THR A 75 0.63 6.92 -3.46
C THR A 75 1.43 8.15 -3.09
N VAL A 76 2.18 8.06 -1.99
CA VAL A 76 3.09 9.10 -1.52
C VAL A 76 4.51 8.57 -1.63
N ARG A 77 5.39 9.28 -2.34
CA ARG A 77 6.83 8.99 -2.35
C ARG A 77 7.52 9.98 -1.43
N VAL A 78 8.25 9.47 -0.44
CA VAL A 78 9.12 10.31 0.38
C VAL A 78 10.53 10.13 -0.18
N ASN A 79 11.03 11.16 -0.88
CA ASN A 79 12.44 11.22 -1.20
C ASN A 79 13.18 11.41 0.12
N SER A 80 14.06 10.46 0.46
CA SER A 80 15.00 10.59 1.57
C SER A 80 16.12 11.58 1.24
N ASP A 81 15.77 12.84 0.96
CA ASP A 81 16.74 13.92 0.74
C ASP A 81 17.24 14.58 2.04
N HIS A 82 16.95 13.99 3.21
CA HIS A 82 17.45 14.52 4.49
C HIS A 82 17.74 13.39 5.47
N TYR A 83 19.01 12.97 5.54
CA TYR A 83 19.85 13.00 6.75
C TYR A 83 21.33 13.00 6.37
#